data_AF-L5K210-F1
#
_entry.id   AF-L5K210-F1
#
_cell.length_a   1.000
_cell.length_b   1.000
_cell.length_c   1.000
_cell.angle_alpha   90.00
_cell.angle_beta   90.00
_cell.angle_gamma   90.00
#
_symmetry.space_group_name_H-M   'P 1'
#
loop_
_entity.id
_entity.type
_entity.pdbx_description
1 polymer ?
#
loop_
_entity_poly.entity_id
_entity_poly.type
_entity_poly.pdbx_seq_one_letter_code
_entity_poly.pdbx_strand_id
1 'polypeptide(L)' 'MQQIDGKAFLLLTQTDIVKVMKIKLGPALKIYNSILMFRNSQDFTEEDLVSGQEARG' A
#
# COMPACT_ATOMS: atom_id res chain seq x y z
N MET A 1 -10.54 -2.73 21.36
CA MET A 1 -9.44 -2.52 20.39
C MET A 1 -10.04 -1.88 19.15
N GLN A 2 -9.39 -0.88 18.56
CA GLN A 2 -9.77 -0.42 17.22
C GLN A 2 -9.21 -1.42 16.20
N GLN A 3 -10.06 -1.93 15.32
CA GLN A 3 -9.63 -2.76 14.20
C GLN A 3 -9.34 -1.86 13.00
N ILE A 4 -8.32 -2.20 12.24
CA ILE A 4 -8.00 -1.56 10.96
C ILE A 4 -8.37 -2.55 9.86
N ASP A 5 -9.20 -2.10 8.90
CA ASP A 5 -9.48 -2.91 7.73
C ASP A 5 -8.28 -2.91 6.76
N GLY A 6 -8.34 -3.77 5.74
CA GLY A 6 -7.24 -3.91 4.78
C GLY A 6 -6.94 -2.63 3.99
N LYS A 7 -7.96 -1.84 3.64
CA LYS A 7 -7.77 -0.60 2.85
C LYS A 7 -7.10 0.47 3.70
N ALA A 8 -7.57 0.67 4.93
CA ALA A 8 -6.96 1.59 5.88
C ALA A 8 -5.54 1.16 6.25
N PHE A 9 -5.27 -0.14 6.41
CA PHE A 9 -3.93 -0.67 6.65
C PHE A 9 -2.98 -0.30 5.51
N LEU A 10 -3.43 -0.46 4.28
CA LEU A 10 -2.66 -0.11 3.10
C LEU A 10 -2.46 1.39 2.93
N LEU A 11 -3.10 2.27 3.71
CA LEU A 11 -2.88 3.72 3.69
C LEU A 11 -1.93 4.21 4.80
N LEU A 12 -1.53 3.35 5.74
CA LEU A 12 -0.65 3.73 6.85
C LEU A 12 0.69 4.27 6.36
N THR A 13 1.12 5.38 6.95
CA THR A 13 2.48 5.89 6.82
C THR A 13 3.40 5.25 7.87
N GLN A 14 4.71 5.33 7.67
CA GLN A 14 5.67 4.95 8.71
C GLN A 14 5.39 5.69 10.03
N THR A 15 5.05 6.99 9.96
CA THR A 15 4.73 7.81 11.13
C THR A 15 3.54 7.25 11.89
N ASP A 16 2.48 6.81 11.20
CA ASP A 16 1.30 6.21 11.84
C ASP A 16 1.67 4.91 12.57
N ILE A 17 2.47 4.06 11.93
CA ILE A 17 2.92 2.79 12.50
C ILE A 17 3.76 3.03 13.78
N VAL A 18 4.61 4.06 13.78
CA VAL A 18 5.43 4.40 14.96
C VAL A 18 4.61 5.09 16.05
N LYS A 19 3.82 6.10 15.68
CA LYS A 19 3.22 7.04 16.63
C LYS A 19 1.84 6.62 17.10
N VAL A 20 1.02 6.05 16.22
CA VAL A 20 -0.36 5.63 16.51
C VAL A 20 -0.37 4.18 16.99
N MET A 21 0.30 3.28 16.27
CA MET A 21 0.34 1.85 16.61
C MET A 21 1.40 1.50 17.67
N LYS A 22 2.26 2.47 18.04
CA LYS A 22 3.33 2.31 19.05
C LYS A 22 4.34 1.20 18.73
N ILE A 23 4.60 0.95 17.45
CA ILE A 23 5.60 -0.02 17.00
C ILE A 23 6.97 0.66 16.91
N LYS A 24 8.04 -0.04 17.35
CA LYS A 24 9.41 0.47 17.25
C LYS A 24 9.81 0.75 15.80
N LEU A 25 10.69 1.73 15.57
CA LEU A 25 11.09 2.18 14.22
C LEU A 25 11.57 1.05 13.30
N GLY A 26 12.42 0.14 13.81
CA GLY A 26 12.95 -0.98 13.00
C GLY A 26 11.85 -1.88 12.41
N PRO A 27 10.96 -2.45 13.25
CA PRO A 27 9.79 -3.17 12.76
C PRO A 27 8.83 -2.31 11.91
N ALA A 28 8.63 -1.04 12.26
CA ALA A 28 7.75 -0.13 11.50
C ALA A 28 8.23 0.08 10.06
N LEU A 29 9.55 0.24 9.86
CA LEU A 29 10.17 0.32 8.54
C LEU A 29 9.89 -0.93 7.69
N LYS A 30 9.96 -2.13 8.28
CA LYS A 30 9.69 -3.38 7.56
C LYS A 30 8.24 -3.47 7.09
N ILE A 31 7.30 -3.08 7.95
CA ILE A 31 5.87 -3.06 7.64
C ILE A 31 5.60 -2.04 6.52
N TYR A 32 6.12 -0.82 6.66
CA TYR A 32 5.94 0.23 5.67
C TYR A 32 6.55 -0.13 4.31
N ASN A 33 7.75 -0.72 4.28
CA ASN A 33 8.37 -1.20 3.04
C ASN A 33 7.52 -2.29 2.37
N SER A 34 6.87 -3.16 3.15
CA SER A 34 5.95 -4.18 2.61
C SER A 34 4.70 -3.55 1.99
N ILE A 35 4.16 -2.49 2.61
CA ILE A 35 3.05 -1.71 2.04
C ILE A 35 3.48 -1.04 0.73
N LEU A 36 4.67 -0.44 0.66
CA LEU A 36 5.20 0.16 -0.57
C LEU A 36 5.37 -0.88 -1.69
N MET A 37 5.96 -2.03 -1.40
CA MET A 37 6.11 -3.11 -2.38
C MET A 37 4.76 -3.60 -2.91
N PHE A 38 3.76 -3.72 -2.02
CA PHE A 38 2.41 -4.10 -2.43
C PHE A 38 1.78 -3.07 -3.37
N ARG A 39 1.81 -1.78 -3.01
CA ARG A 39 1.24 -0.71 -3.87
C ARG A 39 1.92 -0.66 -5.24
N ASN A 40 3.25 -0.70 -5.26
CA ASN A 40 4.02 -0.72 -6.51
C ASN A 40 3.69 -1.94 -7.40
N SER A 41 3.29 -3.08 -6.82
CA SER A 41 2.87 -4.25 -7.59
C SER A 41 1.45 -4.15 -8.16
N GLN A 42 0.61 -3.27 -7.60
CA GLN A 42 -0.76 -3.01 -8.04
C GLN A 42 -0.82 -1.87 -9.07
N ASP A 43 0.11 -0.92 -9.01
CA ASP A 43 0.16 0.22 -9.94
C ASP A 43 0.33 -0.25 -11.42
N PHE A 44 0.91 -1.44 -11.66
CA PHE A 44 0.99 -2.06 -12.99
C PHE A 44 -0.32 -2.73 -13.46
N THR A 45 -1.38 -2.74 -12.66
CA THR A 45 -2.62 -3.48 -12.99
C THR A 45 -3.80 -2.58 -13.36
N GLU A 46 -3.76 -1.29 -13.05
CA GLU A 46 -4.85 -0.35 -13.40
C GLU A 46 -4.54 0.45 -14.68
N GLU A 47 -3.30 0.90 -14.92
CA GLU A 47 -2.95 1.66 -16.13
C GLU A 47 -2.79 0.79 -17.40
N ASP A 48 -2.43 -0.49 -17.26
CA ASP A 48 -2.29 -1.43 -18.38
C ASP A 48 -3.63 -1.96 -18.91
N LEU A 49 -4.74 -1.78 -18.18
CA LEU A 49 -6.07 -2.18 -18.64
C LEU A 49 -6.74 -1.12 -19.54
N VAL A 50 -6.31 0.14 -19.46
CA VAL A 50 -6.92 1.25 -20.22
C VAL A 50 -6.28 1.44 -21.61
N SER A 51 -5.10 0.87 -21.84
CA SER A 51 -4.35 1.02 -23.11
C SER A 51 -4.61 -0.11 -24.13
N GLY A 52 -5.40 -1.12 -23.81
CA GLY A 52 -5.63 -2.31 -24.64
C GLY A 52 -6.77 -2.26 -25.67
N GLN A 53 -7.48 -1.13 -25.85
CA GLN A 53 -8.69 -1.07 -26.69
C GLN A 53 -8.68 0.01 -27.79
N GLU A 54 -7.59 0.25 -28.52
CA GLU A 54 -7.65 1.06 -29.76
C GLU A 54 -6.70 0.55 -30.87
N ALA A 55 -6.87 -0.70 -31.31
CA ALA A 55 -6.20 -1.19 -32.51
C ALA A 55 -7.00 -2.26 -33.28
N ARG A 56 -8.32 -2.10 -33.42
CA ARG A 56 -9.12 -2.80 -34.45
C ARG A 56 -10.32 -1.95 -34.87
N GLY A 57 -10.15 -1.18 -35.94
CA GLY A 57 -11.18 -0.42 -36.64
C GLY A 57 -10.61 0.21 -37.89
#